data_AF-A0A7W8G8T1-F1
#
_entry.id   AF-A0A7W8G8T1-F1
#
_cell.length_a   1.000
_cell.length_b   1.000
_cell.length_c   1.000
_cell.angle_alpha   90.00
_cell.angle_beta   90.00
_cell.angle_gamma   90.00
#
_symmetry.space_group_name_H-M   'P 1'
#
loop_
_entity.id
_entity.type
_entity.pdbx_description
1 polymer ?
#
loop_
_entity_poly.entity_id
_entity_poly.type
_entity_poly.pdbx_seq_one_letter_code
_entity_poly.pdbx_strand_id
1 'polypeptide(L)'
;MRLPSKHDPFQVVHIETTSEIILITFNIPINPSTCKRENIFINGKELDESSDFRYNKTGKILEIKTKLSVGTKFTLEFKNLKSYDQEELKIKKFGSLLPWTSKEYSCKTSAPQGD
;
A
#
# COMPACT_ATOMS: atom_id res chain seq x y z
N MET A 1 -33.29 -7.51 -6.14
CA MET A 1 -32.06 -8.27 -5.80
C MET A 1 -30.87 -7.43 -6.22
N ARG A 2 -29.98 -7.02 -5.30
CA ARG A 2 -28.76 -6.26 -5.64
C ARG A 2 -27.81 -7.21 -6.38
N LEU A 3 -27.41 -6.88 -7.61
CA LEU A 3 -26.30 -7.57 -8.26
C LEU A 3 -25.03 -7.33 -7.41
N PRO A 4 -24.23 -8.36 -7.10
CA PRO A 4 -22.94 -8.15 -6.48
C PRO A 4 -22.05 -7.46 -7.52
N SER A 5 -21.78 -6.17 -7.33
CA SER A 5 -20.84 -5.45 -8.17
C SER A 5 -19.46 -6.11 -8.03
N LYS A 6 -18.94 -6.64 -9.13
CA LYS A 6 -17.57 -7.15 -9.29
C LYS A 6 -16.56 -6.01 -9.16
N HIS A 7 -16.44 -5.38 -8.00
CA HIS A 7 -15.34 -4.47 -7.76
C HIS A 7 -14.11 -5.30 -7.42
N ASP A 8 -13.01 -5.09 -8.17
CA ASP A 8 -11.73 -5.68 -7.83
C ASP A 8 -11.38 -5.33 -6.39
N PRO A 9 -10.88 -6.29 -5.59
CA PRO A 9 -10.55 -6.02 -4.20
C PRO A 9 -9.46 -4.94 -4.10
N PHE A 10 -9.57 -4.03 -3.15
CA PHE A 10 -8.54 -3.01 -2.92
C PHE A 10 -7.21 -3.67 -2.49
N GLN A 11 -6.18 -3.49 -3.30
CA GLN A 11 -4.88 -4.12 -3.10
C GLN A 11 -3.72 -3.28 -3.64
N VAL A 12 -2.53 -3.51 -3.07
CA VAL A 12 -1.26 -3.02 -3.62
C VAL A 12 -0.87 -3.90 -4.80
N VAL A 13 -0.54 -3.28 -5.93
CA VAL A 13 -0.06 -3.94 -7.15
C VAL A 13 1.45 -3.86 -7.26
N HIS A 14 2.04 -2.77 -6.77
CA HIS A 14 3.46 -2.51 -6.94
C HIS A 14 3.98 -1.58 -5.83
N ILE A 15 5.19 -1.88 -5.34
CA ILE A 15 5.93 -1.02 -4.42
C ILE A 15 7.29 -0.74 -5.04
N GLU A 16 7.64 0.54 -5.14
CA GLU A 16 8.97 1.02 -5.47
C GLU A 16 9.53 1.83 -4.31
N THR A 17 10.83 1.70 -4.04
CA THR A 17 11.48 2.34 -2.91
C THR A 17 12.78 3.01 -3.35
N THR A 18 13.11 4.13 -2.74
CA THR A 18 14.45 4.74 -2.74
C THR A 18 14.95 4.86 -1.30
N SER A 19 16.00 5.62 -1.03
CA SER A 19 16.41 5.94 0.34
C SER A 19 15.50 6.96 1.04
N GLU A 20 14.67 7.69 0.30
CA GLU A 20 13.87 8.81 0.83
C GLU A 20 12.37 8.72 0.52
N ILE A 21 11.97 7.80 -0.35
CA ILE A 21 10.62 7.71 -0.88
C ILE A 21 10.19 6.24 -0.95
N ILE A 22 8.92 5.98 -0.62
CA ILE A 22 8.20 4.75 -0.94
C ILE A 22 7.04 5.13 -1.86
N LEU A 23 7.02 4.59 -3.08
CA LEU A 23 5.91 4.69 -4.02
C LEU A 23 5.09 3.41 -3.98
N ILE A 24 3.79 3.54 -3.77
CA ILE A 24 2.85 2.43 -3.68
C ILE A 24 1.78 2.62 -4.74
N THR A 25 1.67 1.66 -5.66
CA THR A 25 0.60 1.64 -6.66
C THR A 25 -0.49 0.68 -6.23
N PHE A 26 -1.73 1.14 -6.27
CA PHE A 26 -2.94 0.39 -6.00
C PHE A 26 -3.73 0.10 -7.28
N ASN A 27 -4.51 -0.99 -7.28
CA ASN A 27 -5.34 -1.35 -8.44
C ASN A 27 -6.52 -0.38 -8.64
N ILE A 28 -7.07 0.13 -7.52
CA ILE A 28 -8.14 1.14 -7.48
C ILE A 28 -7.72 2.35 -6.62
N PRO A 29 -8.35 3.53 -6.80
CA PRO A 29 -7.97 4.74 -6.09
C PRO A 29 -8.10 4.62 -4.56
N ILE A 30 -7.06 5.03 -3.84
CA ILE A 30 -7.02 5.07 -2.37
C ILE A 30 -7.77 6.29 -1.84
N ASN A 31 -8.45 6.16 -0.70
CA ASN A 31 -9.02 7.29 0.01
C ASN A 31 -7.93 8.01 0.86
N PRO A 32 -7.53 9.25 0.50
CA PRO A 32 -6.49 9.98 1.23
C PRO A 32 -6.82 10.22 2.71
N SER A 33 -8.10 10.28 3.08
CA SER A 33 -8.50 10.50 4.48
C SER A 33 -8.15 9.34 5.42
N THR A 34 -7.84 8.17 4.85
CA THR A 34 -7.44 6.96 5.61
C THR A 34 -5.92 6.81 5.70
N CYS A 35 -5.17 7.54 4.89
CA CYS A 35 -3.71 7.54 4.84
C CYS A 35 -3.15 8.47 5.92
N LYS A 36 -3.26 8.03 7.17
CA LYS A 36 -2.74 8.75 8.34
C LYS A 36 -1.46 8.09 8.85
N ARG A 37 -0.62 8.82 9.58
CA ARG A 37 0.67 8.29 10.06
C ARG A 37 0.47 7.10 11.01
N GLU A 38 -0.55 7.15 11.88
CA GLU A 38 -0.92 6.07 12.80
C GLU A 38 -1.40 4.79 12.08
N ASN A 39 -1.64 4.87 10.77
CA ASN A 39 -2.10 3.77 9.94
C ASN A 39 -0.99 3.16 9.08
N ILE A 40 0.24 3.68 9.14
CA ILE A 40 1.35 3.22 8.30
C ILE A 40 2.60 3.00 9.15
N PHE A 41 3.17 1.81 9.05
CA PHE A 41 4.23 1.35 9.93
C PHE A 41 5.43 0.84 9.12
N ILE A 42 6.63 1.23 9.54
CA ILE A 42 7.90 0.70 9.05
C ILE A 42 8.57 -0.06 10.19
N ASN A 43 8.86 -1.34 9.98
CA ASN A 43 9.42 -2.23 11.00
C ASN A 43 8.60 -2.25 12.31
N GLY A 44 7.27 -2.12 12.19
CA GLY A 44 6.34 -2.10 13.32
C GLY A 44 6.28 -0.77 14.08
N LYS A 45 7.01 0.26 13.65
CA LYS A 45 6.93 1.62 14.20
C LYS A 45 6.13 2.51 13.27
N GLU A 46 5.30 3.39 13.83
CA GLU A 46 4.57 4.41 13.08
C GLU A 46 5.54 5.30 12.29
N LEU A 47 5.06 5.86 11.18
CA LEU A 47 5.82 6.85 10.43
C LEU A 47 6.15 8.06 11.30
N ASP A 48 7.37 8.57 11.14
CA ASP A 48 7.83 9.75 11.85
C ASP A 48 7.04 11.01 11.46
N GLU A 49 7.06 12.03 12.31
CA GLU A 49 6.35 13.29 12.07
C GLU A 49 6.85 14.06 10.85
N SER A 50 8.07 13.78 10.39
CA SER A 50 8.65 14.40 9.20
C SER A 50 8.17 13.76 7.89
N SER A 51 7.39 12.68 7.98
CA SER A 51 6.85 11.98 6.82
C SER A 51 5.69 12.77 6.18
N ASP A 52 5.74 12.84 4.85
CA ASP A 52 4.76 13.52 3.99
C ASP A 52 4.10 12.53 3.02
N PHE A 53 2.84 12.80 2.65
CA PHE A 53 2.05 11.95 1.77
C PHE A 53 1.61 12.73 0.54
N ARG A 54 1.90 12.19 -0.65
CA ARG A 54 1.45 12.76 -1.92
C ARG A 54 0.72 11.72 -2.75
N TYR A 55 -0.21 12.20 -3.56
CA TYR A 55 -1.05 11.35 -4.40
C TYR A 55 -0.96 11.83 -5.83
N ASN A 56 -0.93 10.88 -6.77
CA ASN A 56 -1.07 11.25 -8.17
C ASN A 56 -2.52 11.68 -8.48
N LYS A 57 -2.74 12.22 -9.69
CA LYS A 57 -4.07 12.71 -10.12
C LYS A 57 -5.16 11.64 -10.11
N THR A 58 -4.82 10.36 -10.27
CA THR A 58 -5.80 9.26 -10.29
C THR A 58 -6.08 8.71 -8.90
N GLY A 59 -5.35 9.13 -7.87
CA GLY A 59 -5.41 8.55 -6.53
C GLY A 59 -4.95 7.09 -6.47
N LYS A 60 -4.36 6.54 -7.53
CA LYS A 60 -3.87 5.14 -7.55
C LYS A 60 -2.43 5.01 -7.06
N ILE A 61 -1.70 6.10 -6.95
CA ILE A 61 -0.32 6.10 -6.47
C ILE A 61 -0.25 6.96 -5.21
N LEU A 62 0.26 6.36 -4.15
CA LEU A 62 0.67 7.04 -2.91
C LEU A 62 2.19 7.11 -2.86
N GLU A 63 2.71 8.31 -2.70
CA GLU A 63 4.11 8.59 -2.39
C GLU A 63 4.22 8.91 -0.91
N ILE A 64 5.10 8.20 -0.21
CA ILE A 64 5.44 8.44 1.19
C ILE A 64 6.89 8.91 1.23
N LYS A 65 7.12 10.15 1.64
CA LYS A 65 8.47 10.66 1.87
C LYS A 65 8.91 10.28 3.28
N THR A 66 9.92 9.43 3.40
CA THR A 66 10.46 8.97 4.70
C THR A 66 11.88 8.46 4.52
N LYS A 67 12.72 8.59 5.55
CA LYS A 67 14.13 8.16 5.48
C LYS A 67 14.25 6.66 5.74
N LEU A 68 14.78 5.93 4.76
CA LEU A 68 15.08 4.51 4.88
C LEU A 68 16.58 4.28 5.03
N SER A 69 16.96 3.40 5.97
CA SER A 69 18.34 3.00 6.14
C SER A 69 18.83 2.20 4.93
N VAL A 70 19.82 2.75 4.22
CA VAL A 70 20.42 2.13 3.03
C VAL A 70 20.94 0.73 3.35
N GLY A 71 20.67 -0.23 2.46
CA GLY A 71 21.13 -1.62 2.59
C GLY A 71 20.39 -2.45 3.65
N THR A 72 19.43 -1.88 4.38
CA THR A 72 18.69 -2.59 5.43
C THR A 72 17.31 -3.00 4.94
N LYS A 73 16.94 -4.26 5.14
CA LYS A 73 15.58 -4.74 4.86
C LYS A 73 14.59 -4.13 5.84
N PHE A 74 13.42 -3.77 5.35
CA PHE A 74 12.33 -3.32 6.19
C PHE A 74 11.01 -4.03 5.86
N THR A 75 10.07 -3.89 6.78
CA THR A 75 8.68 -4.31 6.62
C THR A 75 7.79 -3.09 6.58
N LEU A 76 6.93 -3.00 5.57
CA LEU A 76 5.89 -1.99 5.46
C LEU A 76 4.55 -2.61 5.87
N GLU A 77 3.85 -1.97 6.80
CA GLU A 77 2.56 -2.44 7.30
C GLU A 77 1.53 -1.31 7.30
N PHE A 78 0.29 -1.66 7.02
CA PHE A 78 -0.84 -0.77 6.81
C PHE A 78 -2.00 -1.16 7.72
N LYS A 79 -2.59 -0.19 8.42
CA LYS A 79 -3.80 -0.38 9.21
C LYS A 79 -4.90 0.54 8.68
N ASN A 80 -6.12 0.02 8.62
CA ASN A 80 -7.32 0.81 8.31
C ASN A 80 -7.24 1.68 7.02
N LEU A 81 -6.44 1.28 6.02
CA LEU A 81 -6.45 1.93 4.71
C LEU A 81 -7.60 1.41 3.86
N LYS A 82 -8.29 2.35 3.21
CA LYS A 82 -9.46 2.06 2.38
C LYS A 82 -9.38 2.73 1.02
N SER A 83 -10.06 2.16 0.03
CA SER A 83 -10.32 2.82 -1.23
C SER A 83 -11.34 3.96 -1.08
N TYR A 84 -11.53 4.76 -2.13
CA TYR A 84 -12.62 5.74 -2.18
C TYR A 84 -14.00 5.10 -1.95
N ASP A 85 -14.20 3.89 -2.46
CA ASP A 85 -15.43 3.10 -2.31
C ASP A 85 -15.54 2.38 -0.94
N GLN A 86 -14.67 2.73 0.03
CA GLN A 86 -14.61 2.19 1.39
C GLN A 86 -14.16 0.73 1.51
N GLU A 87 -13.64 0.13 0.43
CA GLU A 87 -13.07 -1.22 0.47
C GLU A 87 -11.76 -1.23 1.26
N GLU A 88 -11.62 -2.17 2.21
CA GLU A 88 -10.39 -2.31 2.99
C GLU A 88 -9.27 -2.99 2.20
N LEU A 89 -8.04 -2.56 2.46
CA LEU A 89 -6.85 -3.17 1.86
C LEU A 89 -6.73 -4.65 2.26
N LYS A 90 -6.71 -5.56 1.29
CA LYS A 90 -6.64 -7.02 1.54
C LYS A 90 -5.34 -7.47 2.20
N ILE A 91 -4.20 -7.14 1.58
CA ILE A 91 -2.86 -7.48 2.10
C ILE A 91 -2.28 -6.23 2.72
N LYS A 92 -2.09 -6.29 4.03
CA LYS A 92 -1.72 -5.15 4.86
C LYS A 92 -0.23 -5.12 5.23
N LYS A 93 0.54 -6.18 4.95
CA LYS A 93 1.94 -6.30 5.40
C LYS A 93 2.86 -6.82 4.29
N PHE A 94 3.95 -6.11 4.09
CA PHE A 94 4.91 -6.30 2.99
C PHE A 94 6.33 -6.34 3.56
N GLY A 95 6.87 -7.56 3.74
CA GLY A 95 8.19 -7.79 4.32
C GLY A 95 9.32 -7.88 3.29
N SER A 96 10.55 -7.80 3.78
CA SER A 96 11.80 -7.97 3.01
C SER A 96 11.97 -6.97 1.86
N LEU A 97 11.48 -5.75 2.04
CA LEU A 97 11.72 -4.63 1.12
C LEU A 97 13.11 -4.04 1.37
N LEU A 98 13.87 -3.75 0.33
CA LEU A 98 15.13 -3.01 0.42
C LEU A 98 14.93 -1.62 -0.18
N PRO A 99 15.67 -0.58 0.23
CA PRO A 99 15.77 0.65 -0.56
C PRO A 99 16.25 0.34 -1.97
N TRP A 100 15.82 1.14 -2.96
CA TRP A 100 16.15 0.96 -4.38
C TRP A 100 15.64 -0.35 -4.96
N THR A 101 14.49 -0.83 -4.49
CA THR A 101 13.83 -2.00 -5.07
C THR A 101 12.48 -1.65 -5.68
N SER A 102 12.10 -2.47 -6.65
CA SER A 102 10.82 -2.44 -7.33
C SER A 102 10.25 -3.85 -7.24
N LYS A 103 9.07 -3.99 -6.61
CA LYS A 103 8.45 -5.29 -6.34
C LYS A 103 6.99 -5.27 -6.74
N GLU A 104 6.66 -6.11 -7.71
CA GLU A 104 5.30 -6.35 -8.17
C GLU A 104 4.61 -7.38 -7.28
N TYR A 105 3.34 -7.14 -7.02
CA TYR A 105 2.46 -8.01 -6.26
C TYR A 105 1.35 -8.47 -7.19
N SER A 106 1.38 -9.75 -7.54
CA SER A 106 0.33 -10.32 -8.38
C SER A 106 -1.02 -10.20 -7.68
N CYS A 107 -2.01 -9.69 -8.40
CA CYS A 107 -3.42 -9.84 -8.05
C CYS A 107 -3.76 -11.32 -8.19
N LYS A 108 -3.43 -12.15 -7.20
CA LYS A 108 -4.02 -13.48 -7.12
C LYS A 108 -5.47 -13.27 -6.72
N THR A 109 -6.35 -13.12 -7.72
CA THR A 109 -7.72 -13.57 -7.57
C THR A 109 -7.62 -14.99 -7.04
N SER A 110 -8.12 -15.22 -5.83
CA SER A 110 -8.29 -16.57 -5.33
C SER A 110 -9.11 -17.32 -6.39
N ALA A 111 -8.46 -18.11 -7.24
CA ALA A 111 -9.18 -19.10 -8.00
C ALA A 111 -9.85 -19.99 -6.95
N PRO A 112 -11.16 -20.24 -7.02
CA PRO A 112 -11.78 -21.22 -6.14
C PRO A 112 -10.99 -22.52 -6.33
N GLN A 113 -10.49 -23.10 -5.23
CA GLN A 113 -10.13 -24.51 -5.22
C GLN A 113 -11.40 -25.27 -5.60
N GLY A 114 -11.44 -25.75 -6.85
CA GLY A 114 -12.45 -26.67 -7.33
C GLY A 114 -11.89 -28.08 -7.20
N ASP A 115 -12.52 -28.82 -6.29
CA ASP A 115 -12.57 -30.28 -6.08
C ASP A 115 -11.39 -31.15 -6.54
#